data_AF-A0A7Y2FVJ7-F1
#
_entry.id   AF-A0A7Y2FVJ7-F1
#
_cell.length_a   1.000
_cell.length_b   1.000
_cell.length_c   1.000
_cell.angle_alpha   90.00
_cell.angle_beta   90.00
_cell.angle_gamma   90.00
#
_symmetry.space_group_name_H-M   'P 1'
#
loop_
_entity.id
_entity.type
_entity.pdbx_description
1 polymer ?
#
loop_
_entity_poly.entity_id
_entity_poly.type
_entity_poly.pdbx_seq_one_letter_code
_entity_poly.pdbx_strand_id
1 'polypeptide(L)'
;MQVGRRFKLWETLNWSKVSILVFLIWGTVPVFVYNVLGWHWVHLPWQPISLIGIAVAFYLGFKNNSSYDRLWEARKIWGGIVNTSRSFAVMARDWVNNDTVEEPQSEEHLNVIRKEIVHRHVAWLHALAIQLRKVKPWEHNSNKENEIRRELGMDFHEDKFMQINPYLSSKEFD
;
A
#
# COMPACT_ATOMS: atom_id res chain seq x y z
N MET A 1 7.85 -5.24 2.69
CA MET A 1 6.98 -5.96 3.65
C MET A 1 7.84 -6.41 4.83
N GLN A 2 7.76 -5.74 5.98
CA GLN A 2 8.47 -6.19 7.20
C GLN A 2 7.65 -7.30 7.90
N VAL A 3 7.54 -8.46 7.25
CA VAL A 3 7.00 -9.68 7.88
C VAL A 3 8.15 -10.32 8.64
N GLY A 4 8.20 -10.13 9.96
CA GLY A 4 9.20 -10.83 10.80
C GLY A 4 9.82 -10.03 11.95
N ARG A 5 9.59 -8.71 12.07
CA ARG A 5 10.01 -7.99 13.28
C ARG A 5 9.09 -8.33 14.45
N ARG A 6 9.63 -8.95 15.49
CA ARG A 6 8.98 -9.06 16.79
C ARG A 6 8.89 -7.66 17.38
N PHE A 7 7.70 -7.05 17.35
CA PHE A 7 7.46 -5.78 18.03
C PHE A 7 7.78 -5.98 19.51
N LYS A 8 8.78 -5.26 20.02
CA LYS A 8 9.11 -5.32 21.45
C LYS A 8 8.01 -4.59 22.21
N LEU A 9 7.64 -5.09 23.40
CA LEU A 9 6.60 -4.45 24.24
C LEU A 9 6.84 -2.94 24.43
N TRP A 10 8.11 -2.54 24.58
CA TRP A 10 8.52 -1.14 24.72
C TRP A 10 8.27 -0.29 23.46
N GLU A 11 8.42 -0.86 22.27
CA GLU A 11 8.13 -0.15 21.02
C GLU A 11 6.63 0.12 20.90
N THR A 12 5.80 -0.88 21.23
CA THR A 12 4.34 -0.75 21.24
C THR A 12 3.88 0.28 22.27
N LEU A 13 4.46 0.28 23.46
CA LEU A 13 4.13 1.27 24.50
C LEU A 13 4.54 2.68 24.08
N ASN A 14 5.74 2.86 23.52
CA ASN A 14 6.20 4.19 23.11
C ASN A 14 5.39 4.73 21.92
N TRP A 15 4.90 3.85 21.04
CA TRP A 15 4.00 4.21 19.95
C TRP A 15 2.61 4.61 20.46
N SER A 16 2.08 3.90 21.46
CA SER A 16 0.73 4.12 22.01
C SER A 16 0.66 5.10 23.17
N LYS A 17 1.80 5.60 23.70
CA LYS A 17 1.86 6.38 24.95
C LYS A 17 0.93 7.59 24.98
N VAL A 18 0.82 8.31 23.86
CA VAL A 18 -0.03 9.50 23.77
C VAL A 18 -1.49 9.10 23.87
N SER A 19 -1.92 8.07 23.12
CA SER A 19 -3.28 7.54 23.18
C SER A 19 -3.62 7.05 24.58
N ILE A 20 -2.73 6.27 25.20
CA ILE A 20 -2.92 5.76 26.57
C ILE A 20 -3.09 6.92 27.55
N LEU A 21 -2.23 7.92 27.50
CA LEU A 21 -2.30 9.08 28.39
C LEU A 21 -3.58 9.89 28.18
N VAL A 22 -3.98 10.11 26.93
CA VAL A 22 -5.24 10.80 26.60
C VAL A 22 -6.43 10.04 27.15
N PHE A 23 -6.53 8.72 26.91
CA PHE A 23 -7.65 7.92 27.42
C PHE A 23 -7.66 7.82 28.94
N LEU A 24 -6.48 7.77 29.58
CA LEU A 24 -6.35 7.78 31.03
C LEU A 24 -6.90 9.08 31.60
N ILE A 25 -6.50 10.23 31.05
CA ILE A 25 -7.06 11.52 31.46
C ILE A 25 -8.57 11.56 31.22
N TRP A 26 -9.03 11.11 30.05
CA TRP A 26 -10.45 11.14 29.67
C TRP A 26 -11.33 10.26 30.58
N GLY A 27 -10.80 9.14 31.06
CA GLY A 27 -11.49 8.27 32.01
C GLY A 27 -11.38 8.74 33.47
N THR A 28 -10.22 9.25 33.89
CA THR A 28 -9.96 9.60 35.29
C THR A 28 -10.55 10.96 35.67
N VAL A 29 -10.48 11.98 34.81
CA VAL A 29 -10.94 13.34 35.16
C VAL A 29 -12.42 13.38 35.53
N PRO A 30 -13.36 12.83 34.74
CA PRO A 30 -14.78 12.87 35.12
C PRO A 30 -15.07 12.10 36.41
N VAL A 31 -14.38 10.97 36.63
CA VAL A 31 -14.52 10.15 37.84
C VAL A 31 -14.02 10.91 39.08
N PHE A 32 -12.90 11.62 38.96
CA PHE A 32 -12.36 12.47 40.02
C PHE A 32 -13.30 13.64 40.34
N VAL A 33 -13.78 14.34 39.31
CA VAL A 33 -14.74 15.46 39.46
C VAL A 33 -16.03 15.00 40.14
N TYR A 34 -16.54 13.82 39.78
CA TYR A 34 -17.75 13.27 40.39
C TYR A 34 -17.53 12.86 41.86
N ASN A 35 -16.47 12.09 42.16
CA ASN A 35 -16.28 11.50 43.49
C ASN A 35 -15.60 12.43 44.50
N VAL A 36 -14.70 13.31 44.05
CA VAL A 36 -13.87 14.15 44.94
C VAL A 36 -14.44 15.58 45.04
N LEU A 37 -14.85 16.17 43.91
CA LEU A 37 -15.41 17.53 43.88
C LEU A 37 -16.93 17.55 44.14
N GLY A 38 -17.58 16.38 44.20
CA GLY A 38 -19.02 16.25 44.46
C GLY A 38 -19.92 16.79 43.34
N TRP A 39 -19.40 16.94 42.12
CA TRP A 39 -20.15 17.49 40.99
C TRP A 39 -21.03 16.41 40.35
N HIS A 40 -22.14 16.08 41.01
CA HIS A 40 -23.04 15.02 40.58
C HIS A 40 -23.82 15.34 39.30
N TRP A 41 -23.89 16.61 38.88
CA TRP A 41 -24.51 17.02 37.61
C TRP A 41 -23.76 16.49 36.38
N VAL A 42 -22.51 16.04 36.53
CA VAL A 42 -21.67 15.48 35.46
C VAL A 42 -22.04 14.01 35.14
N HIS A 43 -23.01 13.41 35.84
CA HIS A 43 -23.47 12.07 35.53
C HIS A 43 -24.04 12.01 34.09
N LEU A 44 -23.56 11.05 33.30
CA LEU A 44 -24.14 10.73 32.00
C LEU A 44 -24.98 9.45 32.12
N PRO A 45 -26.23 9.44 31.64
CA PRO A 45 -27.03 8.23 31.58
C PRO A 45 -26.37 7.22 30.64
N TRP A 46 -26.47 5.93 30.98
CA TRP A 46 -25.86 4.85 30.20
C TRP A 46 -26.55 4.65 28.84
N GLN A 47 -27.86 4.91 28.74
CA GLN A 47 -28.65 4.58 27.55
C GLN A 47 -28.18 5.33 26.28
N PRO A 48 -27.94 6.66 26.29
CA PRO A 48 -27.38 7.35 25.12
C PRO A 48 -25.98 6.86 24.73
N ILE A 49 -25.15 6.51 25.73
CA ILE A 49 -23.79 6.00 25.50
C ILE A 49 -23.84 4.66 24.75
N SER A 50 -24.71 3.73 25.20
CA SER A 50 -24.82 2.43 24.57
C SER A 50 -25.35 2.53 23.14
N LEU A 51 -26.34 3.41 22.89
CA LEU A 51 -26.88 3.66 21.56
C LEU A 51 -25.81 4.21 20.60
N ILE A 52 -25.03 5.20 21.04
CA ILE A 52 -23.92 5.75 20.25
C ILE A 52 -22.87 4.67 20.00
N GLY A 53 -22.52 3.87 21.01
CA GLY A 53 -21.56 2.77 20.87
C GLY A 53 -21.97 1.75 19.82
N ILE A 54 -23.25 1.35 19.81
CA ILE A 54 -23.82 0.45 18.81
C ILE A 54 -23.73 1.08 17.41
N ALA A 55 -24.15 2.34 17.26
CA ALA A 55 -24.11 3.03 15.97
C ALA A 55 -22.68 3.14 15.40
N VAL A 56 -21.70 3.48 16.25
CA VAL A 56 -20.28 3.55 15.87
C VAL A 56 -19.72 2.17 15.51
N ALA A 57 -20.07 1.12 16.27
CA ALA A 57 -19.64 -0.24 15.98
C ALA A 57 -20.17 -0.74 14.63
N PHE A 58 -21.45 -0.50 14.34
CA PHE A 58 -22.03 -0.83 13.03
C PHE A 58 -21.35 -0.06 11.90
N TYR A 59 -21.19 1.26 12.05
CA TYR A 59 -20.51 2.09 11.06
C TYR A 59 -19.08 1.60 10.78
N LEU A 60 -18.32 1.31 11.84
CA LEU A 60 -16.96 0.80 11.72
C LEU A 60 -16.92 -0.57 11.05
N GLY A 61 -17.89 -1.45 11.34
CA GLY A 61 -18.05 -2.74 10.69
C GLY A 61 -18.18 -2.60 9.16
N PHE A 62 -19.10 -1.75 8.70
CA PHE A 62 -19.28 -1.48 7.27
C PHE A 62 -18.02 -0.86 6.64
N LYS A 63 -17.41 0.13 7.31
CA LYS A 63 -16.20 0.79 6.83
C LYS A 63 -15.01 -0.16 6.72
N ASN A 64 -14.84 -1.04 7.70
CA ASN A 64 -13.76 -2.03 7.72
C ASN A 64 -13.96 -3.07 6.63
N ASN A 65 -15.17 -3.57 6.42
CA ASN A 65 -15.46 -4.52 5.36
C ASN A 65 -15.13 -3.93 3.98
N SER A 66 -15.61 -2.72 3.70
CA SER A 66 -15.30 -2.02 2.44
C SER A 66 -13.80 -1.76 2.25
N SER A 67 -13.09 -1.38 3.31
CA SER A 67 -11.64 -1.15 3.25
C SER A 67 -10.87 -2.44 2.99
N TYR A 68 -11.29 -3.55 3.60
CA TYR A 68 -10.70 -4.87 3.39
C TYR A 68 -10.93 -5.36 1.96
N ASP A 69 -12.14 -5.21 1.43
CA ASP A 69 -12.46 -5.59 0.05
C ASP A 69 -11.59 -4.84 -0.96
N ARG A 70 -11.36 -3.54 -0.75
CA ARG A 70 -10.45 -2.73 -1.60
C ARG A 70 -9.01 -3.21 -1.55
N LEU A 71 -8.50 -3.56 -0.36
CA LEU A 71 -7.16 -4.14 -0.21
C LEU A 71 -7.05 -5.50 -0.91
N TRP A 72 -8.09 -6.32 -0.79
CA TRP A 72 -8.15 -7.62 -1.43
C TRP A 72 -8.25 -7.50 -2.96
N GLU A 73 -9.02 -6.55 -3.47
CA GLU A 73 -9.10 -6.21 -4.89
C GLU A 73 -7.74 -5.81 -5.45
N ALA A 74 -7.04 -4.87 -4.80
CA ALA A 74 -5.69 -4.46 -5.21
C ALA A 74 -4.72 -5.65 -5.25
N ARG A 75 -4.77 -6.54 -4.25
CA ARG A 75 -3.97 -7.78 -4.23
C ARG A 75 -4.31 -8.70 -5.40
N LYS A 76 -5.59 -8.91 -5.70
CA LYS A 76 -6.04 -9.75 -6.82
C LYS A 76 -5.55 -9.19 -8.16
N ILE A 77 -5.68 -7.88 -8.37
CA ILE A 77 -5.22 -7.20 -9.58
C ILE A 77 -3.70 -7.38 -9.74
N TRP A 78 -2.92 -7.11 -8.70
CA TRP A 78 -1.47 -7.29 -8.75
C TRP A 78 -1.07 -8.75 -8.99
N GLY A 79 -1.77 -9.70 -8.36
CA GLY A 79 -1.59 -11.13 -8.61
C GLY A 79 -1.92 -11.54 -10.05
N GLY A 80 -2.98 -10.96 -10.62
CA GLY A 80 -3.34 -11.11 -12.03
C GLY A 80 -2.24 -10.61 -12.95
N ILE A 81 -1.73 -9.40 -12.71
CA ILE A 81 -0.59 -8.83 -13.45
C ILE A 81 0.61 -9.78 -13.42
N VAL A 82 0.98 -10.30 -12.24
CA VAL A 82 2.12 -11.23 -12.10
C VAL A 82 1.91 -12.50 -12.92
N ASN A 83 0.71 -13.10 -12.87
CA ASN A 83 0.43 -14.33 -13.62
C ASN A 83 0.45 -14.08 -15.13
N THR A 84 -0.24 -13.05 -15.60
CA THR A 84 -0.26 -12.69 -17.03
C THR A 84 1.13 -12.31 -17.53
N SER A 85 1.96 -11.66 -16.69
CA SER A 85 3.36 -11.34 -17.03
C SER A 85 4.20 -12.58 -17.29
N ARG A 86 3.99 -13.68 -16.54
CA ARG A 86 4.69 -14.95 -16.80
C ARG A 86 4.24 -15.57 -18.11
N SER A 87 2.93 -15.60 -18.36
CA SER A 87 2.40 -16.09 -19.64
C SER A 87 2.92 -15.26 -20.81
N PHE A 88 2.98 -13.93 -20.67
CA PHE A 88 3.54 -13.03 -21.67
C PHE A 88 5.00 -13.35 -21.99
N ALA A 89 5.83 -13.59 -20.98
CA ALA A 89 7.24 -13.94 -21.19
C ALA A 89 7.41 -15.28 -21.93
N VAL A 90 6.57 -16.28 -21.63
CA VAL A 90 6.56 -17.57 -22.34
C VAL A 90 6.13 -17.37 -23.79
N MET A 91 5.06 -16.62 -24.03
CA MET A 91 4.58 -16.30 -25.38
C MET A 91 5.64 -15.54 -26.18
N ALA A 92 6.30 -14.54 -25.59
CA ALA A 92 7.38 -13.79 -26.24
C ALA A 92 8.54 -14.71 -26.65
N ARG A 93 8.89 -15.71 -25.82
CA ARG A 93 9.91 -16.70 -26.16
C ARG A 93 9.46 -17.62 -27.29
N ASP A 94 8.24 -18.15 -27.21
CA ASP A 94 7.77 -19.22 -28.09
C ASP A 94 7.30 -18.72 -29.46
N TRP A 95 6.71 -17.52 -29.53
CA TRP A 95 6.15 -16.96 -30.77
C TRP A 95 7.16 -16.16 -31.59
N VAL A 96 8.24 -15.65 -30.97
CA VAL A 96 9.34 -15.02 -31.72
C VAL A 96 10.27 -16.15 -32.19
N ASN A 97 9.94 -16.77 -33.32
CA ASN A 97 10.68 -17.89 -33.89
C ASN A 97 10.71 -17.81 -35.43
N ASN A 98 11.38 -18.77 -36.08
CA ASN A 98 11.53 -18.80 -37.53
C ASN A 98 10.44 -19.63 -38.27
N ASP A 99 9.41 -20.11 -37.57
CA ASP A 99 8.46 -21.10 -38.14
C ASP A 99 7.59 -20.54 -39.26
N THR A 100 7.40 -19.22 -39.31
CA THR A 100 6.45 -18.54 -40.21
C THR A 100 7.09 -17.49 -41.12
N VAL A 101 8.43 -17.36 -41.11
CA VAL A 101 9.16 -16.36 -41.89
C VAL A 101 9.78 -16.98 -43.14
N GLU A 102 9.75 -16.23 -44.25
CA GLU A 102 10.37 -16.63 -45.53
C GLU A 102 11.91 -16.62 -45.44
N GLU A 103 12.48 -15.72 -44.63
CA GLU A 103 13.92 -15.59 -44.40
C GLU A 103 14.26 -15.82 -42.91
N PRO A 104 14.79 -17.00 -42.56
CA PRO A 104 15.16 -17.31 -41.17
C PRO A 104 16.25 -16.38 -40.65
N GLN A 105 16.05 -15.84 -39.45
CA GLN A 105 17.05 -15.04 -38.73
C GLN A 105 17.92 -15.92 -37.82
N SER A 106 19.09 -15.44 -37.41
CA SER A 106 19.92 -16.18 -36.45
C SER A 106 19.24 -16.29 -35.08
N GLU A 107 19.49 -17.39 -34.36
CA GLU A 107 18.96 -17.56 -33.00
C GLU A 107 19.47 -16.49 -32.03
N GLU A 108 20.71 -16.02 -32.19
CA GLU A 108 21.21 -14.87 -31.42
C GLU A 108 20.33 -13.63 -31.62
N HIS A 109 19.94 -13.32 -32.86
CA HIS A 109 19.10 -12.16 -33.16
C HIS A 109 17.70 -12.30 -32.55
N LEU A 110 17.07 -13.47 -32.68
CA LEU A 110 15.77 -13.75 -32.08
C LEU A 110 15.82 -13.63 -30.55
N ASN A 111 16.90 -14.12 -29.92
CA ASN A 111 17.09 -14.00 -28.47
C ASN A 111 17.23 -12.55 -27.99
N VAL A 112 17.84 -11.67 -28.79
CA VAL A 112 17.89 -10.23 -28.50
C VAL A 112 16.48 -9.64 -28.50
N ILE A 113 15.66 -9.95 -29.51
CA ILE A 113 14.27 -9.46 -29.61
C ILE A 113 13.42 -10.00 -28.44
N ARG A 114 13.48 -11.31 -28.16
CA ARG A 114 12.77 -11.94 -27.03
C ARG A 114 13.12 -11.23 -25.72
N LYS A 115 14.42 -10.97 -25.50
CA LYS A 115 14.92 -10.30 -24.30
C LYS A 115 14.42 -8.86 -24.21
N GLU A 116 14.47 -8.12 -25.31
CA GLU A 116 14.00 -6.73 -25.39
C GLU A 116 12.52 -6.61 -25.03
N ILE A 117 11.66 -7.46 -25.61
CA ILE A 117 10.22 -7.50 -25.29
C ILE A 117 9.99 -7.74 -23.79
N VAL A 118 10.70 -8.70 -23.20
CA VAL A 118 10.58 -9.00 -21.77
C VAL A 118 11.11 -7.84 -20.91
N HIS A 119 12.21 -7.20 -21.29
CA HIS A 119 12.77 -6.07 -20.53
C HIS A 119 11.83 -4.87 -20.56
N ARG A 120 11.21 -4.54 -21.71
CA ARG A 120 10.18 -3.50 -21.80
C ARG A 120 8.97 -3.78 -20.91
N HIS A 121 8.56 -5.05 -20.81
CA HIS A 121 7.49 -5.43 -19.89
C HIS A 121 7.88 -5.26 -18.41
N VAL A 122 9.12 -5.60 -18.06
CA VAL A 122 9.66 -5.35 -16.72
C VAL A 122 9.74 -3.85 -16.44
N ALA A 123 10.19 -3.05 -17.40
CA ALA A 123 10.20 -1.60 -17.31
C ALA A 123 8.79 -1.03 -17.01
N TRP A 124 7.77 -1.53 -17.69
CA TRP A 124 6.37 -1.17 -17.42
C TRP A 124 5.92 -1.54 -16.00
N LEU A 125 6.31 -2.71 -15.49
CA LEU A 125 5.99 -3.10 -14.10
C LEU A 125 6.62 -2.15 -13.08
N HIS A 126 7.87 -1.73 -13.30
CA HIS A 126 8.54 -0.73 -12.46
C HIS A 126 7.86 0.64 -12.55
N ALA A 127 7.54 1.10 -13.77
CA ALA A 127 6.83 2.35 -14.00
C ALA A 127 5.48 2.37 -13.28
N LEU A 128 4.69 1.30 -13.42
CA LEU A 128 3.41 1.14 -12.76
C LEU A 128 3.54 1.19 -11.23
N ALA A 129 4.53 0.49 -10.68
CA ALA A 129 4.77 0.48 -9.23
C ALA A 129 5.15 1.86 -8.69
N ILE A 130 5.91 2.66 -9.46
CA ILE A 130 6.25 4.05 -9.08
C ILE A 130 5.02 4.94 -9.23
N GLN A 131 4.28 4.85 -10.34
CA GLN A 131 3.11 5.68 -10.61
C GLN A 131 2.00 5.50 -9.56
N LEU A 132 1.81 4.28 -9.05
CA LEU A 132 0.84 3.99 -7.98
C LEU A 132 1.18 4.66 -6.63
N ARG A 133 2.41 5.17 -6.45
CA ARG A 133 2.82 5.91 -5.24
C ARG A 133 2.45 7.40 -5.29
N LYS A 134 2.02 7.91 -6.45
CA LYS A 134 1.66 9.31 -6.61
C LYS A 134 0.41 9.64 -5.78
N VAL A 135 0.61 10.44 -4.73
CA VAL A 135 -0.45 10.85 -3.81
C VAL A 135 -1.56 11.61 -4.57
N LYS A 136 -2.80 11.26 -4.27
CA LYS A 136 -3.99 11.87 -4.90
C LYS A 136 -4.62 12.93 -4.01
N PRO A 137 -5.37 13.91 -4.57
CA PRO A 137 -5.96 14.99 -3.76
C PRO A 137 -6.94 14.52 -2.68
N TRP A 138 -7.58 13.37 -2.88
CA TRP A 138 -8.53 12.78 -1.93
C TRP A 138 -7.88 11.85 -0.90
N GLU A 139 -6.56 11.65 -0.97
CA GLU A 139 -5.84 10.80 -0.01
C GLU A 139 -5.39 11.61 1.20
N HIS A 140 -5.30 10.93 2.35
CA HIS A 140 -4.71 11.53 3.53
C HIS A 140 -3.22 11.85 3.25
N ASN A 141 -2.88 13.12 3.39
CA ASN A 141 -1.57 13.69 3.01
C ASN A 141 -0.97 14.58 4.11
N SER A 142 -1.26 14.25 5.37
CA SER A 142 -0.68 14.97 6.51
C SER A 142 0.85 14.85 6.53
N ASN A 143 1.53 15.81 7.17
CA ASN A 143 2.99 15.82 7.29
C ASN A 143 3.54 14.50 7.86
N LYS A 144 2.87 13.96 8.87
CA LYS A 144 3.23 12.69 9.51
C LYS A 144 3.10 11.50 8.56
N GLU A 145 2.05 11.47 7.73
CA GLU A 145 1.88 10.39 6.74
C GLU A 145 2.92 10.47 5.63
N ASN A 146 3.30 11.68 5.21
CA ASN A 146 4.35 11.87 4.22
C ASN A 146 5.72 11.45 4.78
N GLU A 147 6.00 11.75 6.05
CA GLU A 147 7.19 11.26 6.75
C GLU A 147 7.24 9.73 6.78
N ILE A 148 6.15 9.07 7.17
CA ILE A 148 6.03 7.61 7.15
C ILE A 148 6.25 7.04 5.74
N ARG A 149 5.69 7.67 4.69
CA ARG A 149 5.91 7.26 3.30
C ARG A 149 7.40 7.30 2.93
N ARG A 150 8.12 8.34 3.36
CA ARG A 150 9.56 8.49 3.12
C ARG A 150 10.37 7.44 3.88
N GLU A 151 10.07 7.22 5.17
CA GLU A 151 10.72 6.19 5.98
C GLU A 151 10.55 4.77 5.40
N LEU A 152 9.38 4.51 4.80
CA LEU A 152 9.07 3.24 4.15
C LEU A 152 9.55 3.15 2.69
N GLY A 153 10.15 4.22 2.15
CA GLY A 153 10.60 4.32 0.75
C GLY A 153 9.46 4.29 -0.28
N MET A 154 8.23 4.54 0.15
CA MET A 154 7.00 4.52 -0.65
C MET A 154 6.61 5.91 -1.17
N ASP A 155 7.42 6.93 -0.91
CA ASP A 155 7.29 8.26 -1.49
C ASP A 155 7.44 8.23 -3.02
N PHE A 156 6.67 9.09 -3.68
CA PHE A 156 6.74 9.30 -5.11
C PHE A 156 7.81 10.35 -5.43
N HIS A 157 8.76 9.96 -6.26
CA HIS A 157 9.73 10.88 -6.86
C HIS A 157 9.98 10.46 -8.30
N GLU A 158 10.10 11.45 -9.19
CA GLU A 158 10.32 11.21 -10.63
C GLU A 158 11.71 10.61 -10.91
N ASP A 159 12.70 10.88 -10.06
CA ASP A 159 14.03 10.27 -10.13
C ASP A 159 14.00 8.74 -10.01
N LYS A 160 13.01 8.17 -9.32
CA LYS A 160 12.86 6.71 -9.20
C LYS A 160 12.60 6.04 -10.55
N PHE A 161 12.14 6.77 -11.57
CA PHE A 161 12.04 6.23 -12.94
C PHE A 161 13.41 5.90 -13.53
N MET A 162 14.51 6.46 -13.01
CA MET A 162 15.87 6.04 -13.41
C MET A 162 16.15 4.55 -13.12
N GLN A 163 15.42 3.92 -12.19
CA GLN A 163 15.53 2.48 -11.93
C GLN A 163 15.11 1.62 -13.12
N ILE A 164 14.42 2.21 -14.10
CA ILE A 164 13.92 1.54 -15.30
C ILE A 164 15.01 1.45 -16.39
N ASN A 165 16.00 2.34 -16.36
CA ASN A 165 17.06 2.46 -17.37
C ASN A 165 17.76 1.14 -17.73
N PRO A 166 18.04 0.19 -16.79
CA PRO A 166 18.65 -1.10 -17.15
C PRO A 166 17.81 -1.98 -18.09
N TYR A 167 16.52 -1.67 -18.25
CA TYR A 167 15.55 -2.46 -19.01
C TYR A 167 15.13 -1.80 -20.32
N LEU A 168 15.58 -0.59 -20.61
CA LEU A 168 15.28 0.14 -21.83
C LEU A 168 16.58 0.44 -22.59
N SER A 169 16.49 0.53 -23.91
CA SER A 169 17.61 1.04 -24.69
C SER A 169 17.75 2.56 -24.48
N SER A 170 18.94 3.12 -24.69
CA SER A 170 19.18 4.57 -24.54
C SER A 170 18.23 5.43 -25.38
N LYS A 171 17.78 4.92 -26.54
CA LYS A 171 16.83 5.60 -27.43
C LYS A 171 15.39 5.64 -26.92
N GLU A 172 15.02 4.73 -26.02
CA GLU A 172 13.68 4.62 -25.47
C GLU A 172 13.51 5.31 -24.12
N PHE A 173 14.64 5.61 -23.47
CA PHE A 173 14.67 6.27 -22.18
C PHE A 173 14.73 7.81 -22.30
N ASP A 174 15.34 8.32 -23.37
CA ASP A 174 15.34 9.74 -23.75
C ASP A 174 13.95 10.21 -24.21
#